data_AF-A0A512ASU0-F1
#
_entry.id   AF-A0A512ASU0-F1
#
_cell.length_a   1.000
_cell.length_b   1.000
_cell.length_c   1.000
_cell.angle_alpha   90.00
_cell.angle_beta   90.00
_cell.angle_gamma   90.00
#
_symmetry.space_group_name_H-M   'P 1'
#
loop_
_entity.id
_entity.type
_entity.pdbx_description
1 polymer ?
#
loop_
_entity_poly.entity_id
_entity_poly.type
_entity_poly.pdbx_seq_one_letter_code
_entity_poly.pdbx_strand_id
1 'polypeptide(L)'
;MKKIILTLVLAAQTAFGFANGHQAVTASARYENSKMYRQPGTSTEVLKALKSTDEIVVVRRYNSSWTIVTVNGQVGYMLTTELAKPQTTNSAVMAKK
;
A
#
# COMPACT_ATOMS: atom_id res chain seq x y z
N MET A 1 4.29 23.54 -41.64
CA MET A 1 4.77 23.55 -40.25
C MET A 1 3.67 22.98 -39.35
N LYS A 2 3.75 21.71 -38.96
CA LYS A 2 2.78 21.07 -38.05
C LYS A 2 3.24 21.34 -36.61
N LYS A 3 2.44 22.08 -35.84
CA LYS A 3 2.68 22.31 -34.41
C LYS A 3 2.16 21.09 -33.65
N ILE A 4 3.07 20.32 -33.04
CA ILE A 4 2.70 19.24 -32.14
C ILE A 4 2.77 19.82 -30.73
N ILE A 5 1.61 20.14 -30.17
CA ILE A 5 1.49 20.52 -28.76
C ILE A 5 1.31 19.21 -28.00
N LEU A 6 2.39 18.75 -27.35
CA LEU A 6 2.36 17.58 -26.48
C LEU A 6 1.95 18.04 -25.08
N THR A 7 0.64 18.22 -24.86
CA THR A 7 0.08 18.47 -23.53
C THR A 7 0.22 17.20 -22.67
N LEU A 8 1.26 17.17 -21.83
CA LEU A 8 1.43 16.17 -20.78
C LEU A 8 0.52 16.54 -19.59
N VAL A 9 -0.75 16.14 -19.66
CA VAL A 9 -1.63 16.10 -18.49
C VAL A 9 -1.07 15.00 -17.59
N LEU A 10 -0.23 15.37 -16.62
CA LEU A 10 0.14 14.48 -15.53
C LEU A 10 -1.11 14.32 -14.67
N ALA A 11 -1.81 13.21 -14.89
CA ALA A 11 -3.07 12.89 -14.25
C ALA A 11 -2.99 13.05 -12.73
N ALA A 12 -3.72 14.04 -12.21
CA ALA A 12 -4.14 14.09 -10.81
C ALA A 12 -5.25 13.06 -10.54
N GLN A 13 -5.01 11.81 -10.89
CA GLN A 13 -5.90 10.66 -10.68
C GLN A 13 -4.97 9.55 -10.18
N THR A 14 -4.84 9.31 -8.88
CA THR A 14 -5.67 8.33 -8.16
C THR A 14 -5.80 8.69 -6.67
N ALA A 15 -6.52 9.75 -6.34
CA ALA A 15 -7.21 9.80 -5.05
C ALA A 15 -8.67 9.43 -5.36
N PHE A 16 -9.28 8.57 -4.54
CA PHE A 16 -10.66 8.08 -4.65
C PHE A 16 -10.91 6.95 -5.67
N GLY A 17 -10.48 5.75 -5.28
CA GLY A 17 -10.85 4.50 -5.95
C GLY A 17 -11.04 3.32 -4.98
N PHE A 18 -11.63 3.53 -3.80
CA PHE A 18 -12.00 2.44 -2.87
C PHE A 18 -13.53 2.37 -2.61
N ALA A 19 -14.36 2.95 -3.48
CA ALA A 19 -15.81 3.01 -3.30
C ALA A 19 -16.62 1.94 -4.06
N ASN A 20 -15.97 1.01 -4.77
CA ASN A 20 -16.65 -0.09 -5.45
C ASN A 20 -16.10 -1.41 -4.92
N GLY A 21 -16.77 -2.05 -3.95
CA GLY A 21 -16.78 -3.51 -3.69
C GLY A 21 -15.46 -4.30 -3.61
N HIS A 22 -14.28 -3.69 -3.72
CA HIS A 22 -12.99 -4.36 -3.71
C HIS A 22 -12.52 -4.40 -2.27
N GLN A 23 -12.58 -5.57 -1.64
CA GLN A 23 -12.10 -5.77 -0.28
C GLN A 23 -10.65 -5.28 -0.18
N ALA A 24 -10.43 -4.16 0.48
CA ALA A 24 -9.08 -3.71 0.80
C ALA A 24 -8.52 -4.70 1.83
N VAL A 25 -7.47 -5.40 1.45
CA VAL A 25 -6.76 -6.28 2.39
C VAL A 25 -5.91 -5.40 3.28
N THR A 26 -6.39 -5.13 4.48
CA THR A 26 -5.67 -4.32 5.46
C THR A 26 -4.78 -5.22 6.33
N ALA A 27 -3.64 -4.67 6.70
CA ALA A 27 -2.65 -5.27 7.57
C ALA A 27 -2.10 -4.19 8.51
N SER A 28 -1.33 -4.62 9.49
CA SER A 28 -0.53 -3.74 10.34
C SER A 28 0.93 -4.15 10.28
N ALA A 29 1.81 -3.28 10.79
CA ALA A 29 3.20 -3.64 10.99
C ALA A 29 3.31 -4.68 12.12
N ARG A 30 4.18 -5.67 11.94
CA ARG A 30 4.45 -6.70 12.94
C ARG A 30 5.29 -6.18 14.10
N TYR A 31 6.19 -5.24 13.82
CA TYR A 31 7.10 -4.66 14.80
C TYR A 31 6.99 -3.14 14.78
N GLU A 32 7.27 -2.55 15.94
CA GLU A 32 7.53 -1.12 16.01
C GLU A 32 8.75 -0.78 15.14
N ASN A 33 8.65 0.30 14.37
CA ASN A 33 9.68 0.75 13.42
C ASN A 33 9.91 -0.20 12.23
N SER A 34 8.88 -0.92 11.78
CA SER A 34 8.92 -1.64 10.50
C SER A 34 9.07 -0.64 9.34
N LYS A 35 9.83 -0.98 8.30
CA LYS A 35 10.23 0.03 7.29
C LYS A 35 9.52 -0.18 5.97
N MET A 36 8.99 0.93 5.44
CA MET A 36 8.54 1.03 4.06
C MET A 36 9.62 1.67 3.22
N TYR A 37 9.98 1.03 2.12
CA TYR A 37 11.07 1.40 1.22
C TYR A 37 10.54 1.87 -0.14
N ARG A 38 11.32 2.70 -0.82
CA ARG A 38 11.01 3.18 -2.18
C ARG A 38 11.05 2.05 -3.22
N GLN A 39 11.92 1.07 -3.02
CA GLN A 39 12.14 -0.07 -3.91
C GLN A 39 12.28 -1.37 -3.09
N PRO A 40 12.20 -2.55 -3.72
CA PRO A 40 12.36 -3.84 -3.01
C PRO A 40 13.83 -4.11 -2.63
N GLY A 41 14.35 -3.34 -1.67
CA GLY A 41 15.70 -3.45 -1.12
C GLY A 41 15.88 -2.63 0.15
N THR A 42 16.53 -3.19 1.17
CA THR A 42 16.75 -2.54 2.47
C THR A 42 17.83 -1.45 2.45
N SER A 43 18.63 -1.39 1.39
CA SER A 43 19.60 -0.32 1.12
C SER A 43 18.98 0.87 0.38
N THR A 44 17.70 0.81 0.05
CA THR A 44 17.00 1.90 -0.65
C THR A 44 16.41 2.91 0.33
N GLU A 45 15.96 4.05 -0.18
CA GLU A 45 15.35 5.11 0.64
C GLU A 45 14.18 4.57 1.48
N VAL A 46 14.24 4.83 2.78
CA VAL A 46 13.15 4.56 3.72
C VAL A 46 12.13 5.68 3.58
N LEU A 47 10.95 5.34 3.05
CA LEU A 47 9.83 6.26 2.91
C LEU A 47 9.14 6.51 4.25
N LYS A 48 9.02 5.46 5.07
CA LYS A 48 8.33 5.56 6.36
C LYS A 48 8.80 4.49 7.34
N ALA A 49 8.84 4.88 8.61
CA ALA A 49 8.90 3.97 9.75
C ALA A 49 7.48 3.79 10.30
N LEU A 50 7.03 2.55 10.39
CA LEU A 50 5.66 2.17 10.72
C LEU A 50 5.59 1.52 12.10
N LYS A 51 4.50 1.77 12.80
CA LYS A 51 4.15 1.17 14.09
C LYS A 51 3.08 0.11 13.90
N SER A 52 2.91 -0.75 14.89
CA SER A 52 1.86 -1.78 14.87
C SER A 52 0.43 -1.22 14.81
N THR A 53 0.25 0.05 15.16
CA THR A 53 -1.03 0.77 15.09
C THR A 53 -1.31 1.39 13.72
N ASP A 54 -0.34 1.43 12.81
CA ASP A 54 -0.53 2.04 11.50
C ASP A 54 -1.33 1.11 10.59
N GLU A 55 -2.31 1.68 9.88
CA GLU A 55 -3.08 0.97 8.87
C GLU A 55 -2.27 0.85 7.58
N ILE A 56 -2.09 -0.37 7.11
CA ILE A 56 -1.37 -0.70 5.89
C ILE A 56 -2.33 -1.38 4.93
N VAL A 57 -2.52 -0.80 3.75
CA VAL A 57 -3.29 -1.45 2.68
C VAL A 57 -2.35 -2.30 1.85
N VAL A 58 -2.57 -3.60 1.80
CA VAL A 58 -1.81 -4.52 0.95
C VAL A 58 -2.32 -4.41 -0.48
N VAL A 59 -1.46 -3.97 -1.40
CA VAL A 59 -1.79 -3.88 -2.82
C VAL A 59 -1.63 -5.24 -3.48
N ARG A 60 -0.43 -5.84 -3.37
CA ARG A 60 -0.12 -7.19 -3.86
C ARG A 60 1.24 -7.67 -3.38
N ARG A 61 1.44 -8.99 -3.40
CA ARG A 61 2.77 -9.61 -3.28
C ARG A 61 3.63 -9.23 -4.48
N TYR A 62 4.89 -8.81 -4.25
CA TYR A 62 5.86 -8.57 -5.32
C TYR A 62 6.68 -9.83 -5.63
N ASN A 63 7.28 -10.45 -4.62
CA ASN A 63 8.01 -11.72 -4.71
C ASN A 63 7.93 -12.47 -3.36
N SER A 64 8.86 -13.38 -3.03
CA SER A 64 8.87 -14.12 -1.76
C SER A 64 9.28 -13.28 -0.53
N SER A 65 9.93 -12.13 -0.71
CA SER A 65 10.41 -11.29 0.39
C SER A 65 9.63 -9.98 0.52
N TRP A 66 9.08 -9.47 -0.57
CA TRP A 66 8.53 -8.11 -0.64
C TRP A 66 7.03 -8.11 -0.99
N THR A 67 6.34 -7.14 -0.41
CA THR A 67 4.93 -6.83 -0.67
C THR A 67 4.81 -5.34 -0.96
N ILE A 68 4.00 -5.01 -1.98
CA ILE A 68 3.65 -3.64 -2.31
C ILE A 68 2.49 -3.22 -1.41
N VAL A 69 2.66 -2.11 -0.73
CA VAL A 69 1.70 -1.58 0.24
C VAL A 69 1.43 -0.11 -0.01
N THR A 70 0.29 0.35 0.49
CA THR A 70 -0.05 1.77 0.56
C THR A 70 -0.26 2.16 2.01
N VAL A 71 0.38 3.24 2.47
CA VAL A 71 0.17 3.83 3.79
C VAL A 71 -0.14 5.31 3.62
N ASN A 72 -1.29 5.77 4.11
CA ASN A 72 -1.77 7.15 3.96
C ASN A 72 -1.69 7.66 2.51
N GLY A 73 -2.03 6.82 1.53
CA GLY A 73 -1.97 7.15 0.10
C GLY A 73 -0.59 7.07 -0.55
N GLN A 74 0.49 6.83 0.21
CA GLN A 74 1.84 6.64 -0.34
C GLN A 74 2.11 5.16 -0.60
N VAL A 75 2.47 4.83 -1.85
CA VAL A 75 2.85 3.46 -2.25
C VAL A 75 4.32 3.21 -1.95
N GLY A 76 4.63 2.02 -1.44
CA GLY A 76 5.99 1.57 -1.20
C GLY A 76 6.11 0.05 -1.09
N TYR A 77 7.30 -0.40 -0.72
CA TYR A 77 7.65 -1.81 -0.56
C TYR A 77 7.95 -2.11 0.90
N MET A 78 7.41 -3.20 1.40
CA MET A 78 7.66 -3.66 2.77
C MET A 78 8.07 -5.13 2.76
N LEU A 79 8.95 -5.49 3.70
CA LEU A 79 9.29 -6.90 3.91
C LEU A 79 8.03 -7.63 4.37
N THR A 80 7.76 -8.76 3.74
CA THR A 80 6.52 -9.51 4.02
C THR A 80 6.55 -10.16 5.39
N THR A 81 7.75 -10.42 5.91
CA THR A 81 7.96 -10.86 7.29
C THR A 81 7.65 -9.78 8.32
N GLU A 82 7.67 -8.50 7.92
CA GLU A 82 7.33 -7.35 8.76
C GLU A 82 5.84 -6.99 8.69
N LEU A 83 5.06 -7.60 7.79
CA LEU A 83 3.60 -7.48 7.79
C LEU A 83 3.01 -8.47 8.80
N ALA A 84 2.11 -7.98 9.65
CA ALA A 84 1.21 -8.84 10.39
C ALA A 84 0.29 -9.59 9.42
N LYS A 85 -0.28 -10.73 9.84
CA LYS A 85 -1.19 -11.50 8.98
C LYS A 85 -2.33 -10.58 8.53
N PRO A 86 -2.56 -10.40 7.22
CA PRO A 86 -3.63 -9.54 6.76
C PRO A 86 -4.97 -10.05 7.29
N GLN A 87 -5.73 -9.16 7.91
CA GLN A 87 -7.08 -9.47 8.34
C GLN A 87 -8.01 -9.21 7.16
N THR A 88 -8.58 -10.26 6.58
CA THR A 88 -9.64 -10.11 5.59
C THR A 88 -10.90 -9.66 6.36
N THR A 89 -11.15 -8.36 6.43
CA THR A 89 -12.39 -7.84 7.01
C THR A 89 -13.53 -8.12 6.02
N ASN A 90 -14.04 -9.35 6.06
CA ASN A 90 -15.19 -9.73 5.27
C ASN A 90 -16.40 -8.98 5.86
N SER A 91 -16.83 -7.89 5.23
CA SER A 91 -17.87 -6.98 5.72
C SER A 91 -19.23 -7.66 6.01
N ALA A 92 -19.39 -8.94 5.68
CA ALA A 92 -20.54 -9.76 6.02
C ALA A 92 -20.58 -10.26 7.48
N VAL A 93 -19.46 -10.25 8.23
CA VAL A 93 -19.41 -10.83 9.59
C VAL A 93 -19.81 -9.83 10.69
N MET A 94 -19.77 -8.52 10.41
CA MET A 94 -20.04 -7.48 11.43
C MET A 94 -21.52 -7.03 11.49
N ALA A 95 -22.37 -7.46 10.56
CA ALA A 95 -23.79 -7.07 10.50
C ALA A 95 -24.76 -8.04 11.21
N LYS A 96 -24.25 -9.03 11.95
CA LYS A 96 -25.06 -9.90 12.81
C LYS A 96 -24.53 -9.91 14.23
N LYS A 97 -24.89 -8.91 15.03
CA LYS A 97 -24.95 -9.07 16.48
C LYS A 97 -26.01 -8.18 17.09
#